data_AF-A0A945X571-F1
#
_entry.id   AF-A0A945X571-F1
#
_cell.length_a   1.000
_cell.length_b   1.000
_cell.length_c   1.000
_cell.angle_alpha   90.00
_cell.angle_beta   90.00
_cell.angle_gamma   90.00
#
_symmetry.space_group_name_H-M   'P 1'
#
loop_
_entity.id
_entity.type
_entity.pdbx_description
1 polymer ?
#
loop_
_entity_poly.entity_id
_entity_poly.type
_entity_poly.pdbx_seq_one_letter_code
_entity_poly.pdbx_strand_id
1 'polypeptide(L)'
;MESDSLRIRAVGGKPLLANAKVRADGPVEVRLRIRTPGNGTGRLQWRTEGQKRFPKSGQTTPFTTRGGNWQELSVPLAVEGRLIHLRLFPPVQKHPVEIDWIEITPTGDGATGEQRWDFKGAAGAAKPKPKGGASRPTR
;
A
#
# COMPACT_ATOMS: atom_id res chain seq x y z
N MET A 1 6.99 -12.90 21.30
CA MET A 1 6.03 -11.85 20.89
C MET A 1 6.35 -11.50 19.44
N GLU A 2 5.71 -12.16 18.49
CA GLU A 2 5.88 -11.84 17.07
C GLU A 2 5.14 -10.53 16.79
N SER A 3 5.84 -9.53 16.26
CA SER A 3 5.22 -8.26 15.87
C SER A 3 4.57 -8.43 14.50
N ASP A 4 3.25 -8.61 14.47
CA ASP A 4 2.47 -8.73 13.25
C ASP A 4 2.57 -7.46 12.38
N SER A 5 3.41 -7.52 11.36
CA SER A 5 3.60 -6.43 10.39
C SER A 5 3.83 -7.01 8.99
N LEU A 6 3.53 -6.24 7.96
CA LEU A 6 3.83 -6.63 6.58
C LEU A 6 5.34 -6.48 6.34
N ARG A 7 6.03 -7.59 6.05
CA ARG A 7 7.47 -7.60 5.73
C ARG A 7 7.67 -7.72 4.23
N ILE A 8 8.31 -6.71 3.64
CA ILE A 8 8.53 -6.59 2.20
C ILE A 8 10.03 -6.71 1.92
N ARG A 9 10.42 -7.75 1.16
CA ARG A 9 11.80 -7.96 0.71
C ARG A 9 11.89 -7.78 -0.81
N ALA A 10 12.87 -7.02 -1.27
CA ALA A 10 13.19 -6.93 -2.70
C ALA A 10 13.96 -8.19 -3.14
N VAL A 11 13.46 -8.88 -4.17
CA VAL A 11 14.15 -10.02 -4.81
C VAL A 11 14.17 -9.75 -6.31
N GLY A 12 15.30 -9.27 -6.83
CA GLY A 12 15.51 -9.04 -8.27
C GLY A 12 14.72 -7.87 -8.90
N GLY A 13 13.93 -7.13 -8.14
CA GLY A 13 13.12 -6.03 -8.66
C GLY A 13 12.65 -5.04 -7.60
N LYS A 14 11.93 -3.99 -8.03
CA LYS A 14 11.35 -3.00 -7.10
C LYS A 14 10.10 -3.60 -6.45
N PRO A 15 10.07 -3.75 -5.11
CA PRO A 15 8.87 -4.18 -4.42
C PRO A 15 7.74 -3.17 -4.62
N LEU A 16 6.50 -3.66 -4.61
CA LEU A 16 5.29 -2.86 -4.79
C LEU A 16 4.19 -3.41 -3.89
N LEU A 17 3.56 -2.50 -3.15
CA LEU A 17 2.27 -2.72 -2.51
C LEU A 17 1.22 -1.87 -3.25
N ALA A 18 0.10 -2.44 -3.63
CA ALA A 18 -0.93 -1.73 -4.39
C ALA A 18 -2.32 -2.06 -3.87
N ASN A 19 -3.17 -1.04 -3.74
CA ASN A 19 -4.59 -1.21 -3.54
C ASN A 19 -5.35 -0.51 -4.67
N ALA A 20 -6.10 -1.29 -5.46
CA ALA A 20 -6.89 -0.83 -6.59
C ALA A 20 -8.38 -0.59 -6.27
N LYS A 21 -8.75 -0.66 -4.98
CA LYS A 21 -10.11 -0.46 -4.47
C LYS A 21 -10.17 0.71 -3.49
N VAL A 22 -9.34 1.73 -3.70
CA VAL A 22 -9.40 2.98 -2.92
C VAL A 22 -10.60 3.79 -3.39
N ARG A 23 -11.22 4.53 -2.47
CA ARG A 23 -12.34 5.44 -2.69
C ARG A 23 -12.19 6.56 -1.66
N ALA A 24 -11.39 7.56 -2.00
CA ALA A 24 -11.13 8.74 -1.17
C ALA A 24 -11.21 9.98 -2.07
N ASP A 25 -11.96 10.99 -1.65
CA ASP A 25 -12.05 12.25 -2.37
C ASP A 25 -10.77 13.08 -2.10
N GLY A 26 -10.17 13.61 -3.17
CA GLY A 26 -8.93 14.37 -3.11
C GLY A 26 -9.15 15.85 -2.74
N PRO A 27 -8.13 16.56 -2.21
CA PRO A 27 -6.78 16.06 -1.87
C PRO A 27 -6.78 15.10 -0.67
N VAL A 28 -5.73 14.29 -0.53
CA VAL A 28 -5.60 13.32 0.57
C VAL A 28 -4.23 13.40 1.25
N GLU A 29 -4.18 13.08 2.53
CA GLU A 29 -2.97 12.74 3.27
C GLU A 29 -2.83 11.23 3.37
N VAL A 30 -1.67 10.69 2.97
CA VAL A 30 -1.33 9.28 3.22
C VAL A 30 -0.41 9.20 4.43
N ARG A 31 -0.89 8.55 5.48
CA ARG A 31 -0.09 8.24 6.67
C ARG A 31 0.34 6.78 6.63
N LEU A 32 1.55 6.50 7.10
CA LEU A 32 2.02 5.12 7.26
C LEU A 32 2.97 4.99 8.43
N ARG A 33 2.93 3.83 9.08
CA ARG A 33 3.94 3.44 10.06
C ARG A 33 4.86 2.39 9.46
N ILE A 34 6.13 2.76 9.31
CA ILE A 34 7.13 2.01 8.57
C ILE A 34 8.42 1.87 9.37
N ARG A 35 9.09 0.74 9.23
CA ARG A 35 10.45 0.52 9.72
C ARG A 35 11.34 0.09 8.56
N THR A 36 12.48 0.75 8.44
CA THR A 36 13.45 0.45 7.38
C THR A 36 14.84 0.22 7.97
N PRO A 37 15.65 -0.68 7.39
CA PRO A 37 16.96 -1.02 7.94
C PRO A 37 17.97 0.11 7.79
N GLY A 38 17.85 0.93 6.75
CA GLY A 38 18.66 2.12 6.49
C GLY A 38 17.83 3.27 5.92
N ASN A 39 18.48 4.40 5.68
CA ASN A 39 17.86 5.55 5.00
C ASN A 39 17.51 5.17 3.57
N GLY A 40 16.41 5.69 3.04
CA GLY A 40 16.04 5.45 1.66
C GLY A 40 14.88 6.29 1.17
N THR A 41 14.67 6.25 -0.14
CA THR A 41 13.58 6.95 -0.82
C THR A 41 12.57 5.94 -1.33
N GLY A 42 11.34 6.05 -0.84
CA GLY A 42 10.18 5.37 -1.38
C GLY A 42 9.38 6.31 -2.28
N ARG A 43 8.31 5.78 -2.85
CA ARG A 43 7.46 6.55 -3.76
C ARG A 43 6.01 6.09 -3.68
N LEU A 44 5.11 7.04 -3.60
CA LEU A 44 3.69 6.83 -3.86
C LEU A 44 3.39 7.17 -5.31
N GLN A 45 2.52 6.39 -5.94
CA GLN A 45 1.99 6.65 -7.27
C GLN A 45 0.48 6.37 -7.24
N TRP A 46 -0.32 7.23 -7.85
CA TRP A 46 -1.76 7.07 -7.82
C TRP A 46 -2.41 7.27 -9.19
N ARG A 47 -3.67 6.84 -9.28
CA ARG A 47 -4.59 7.26 -10.33
C ARG A 47 -5.96 7.57 -9.79
N THR A 48 -6.67 8.41 -10.51
CA THR A 48 -7.99 8.93 -10.14
C THR A 48 -9.07 8.35 -11.04
N GLU A 49 -10.32 8.57 -10.65
CA GLU A 49 -11.47 8.19 -11.46
C GLU A 49 -11.39 8.79 -12.88
N GLY A 50 -11.87 8.04 -13.88
CA GLY A 50 -11.71 8.40 -15.30
C GLY A 50 -10.35 8.00 -15.92
N GLN A 51 -9.31 7.75 -15.14
CA GLN A 51 -8.00 7.35 -15.67
C GLN A 51 -7.90 5.84 -15.90
N LYS A 52 -7.85 5.41 -17.17
CA LYS A 52 -7.71 3.97 -17.54
C LYS A 52 -6.35 3.38 -17.16
N ARG A 53 -5.29 4.19 -17.15
CA ARG A 53 -3.91 3.79 -16.84
C ARG A 53 -3.29 4.81 -15.90
N PHE A 54 -2.22 4.43 -15.20
CA PHE A 54 -1.41 5.40 -14.46
C PHE A 54 -0.81 6.42 -15.43
N PRO A 55 -0.88 7.73 -15.12
CA PRO A 55 -0.24 8.75 -15.93
C PRO A 55 1.26 8.52 -16.05
N LYS A 56 1.84 8.94 -17.18
CA LYS A 56 3.28 8.87 -17.42
C LYS A 56 4.07 9.83 -16.53
N SER A 57 3.45 10.91 -16.05
CA SER A 57 4.04 11.96 -15.21
C SER A 57 3.02 12.53 -14.21
N GLY A 58 3.48 13.30 -13.22
CA GLY A 58 2.66 14.08 -12.28
C GLY A 58 2.14 13.32 -11.06
N GLN A 59 1.45 12.20 -11.25
CA GLN A 59 0.77 11.49 -10.14
C GLN A 59 1.68 10.52 -9.40
N THR A 60 2.77 11.07 -8.89
CA THR A 60 3.72 10.36 -8.05
C THR A 60 4.40 11.34 -7.11
N THR A 61 4.64 10.92 -5.87
CA THR A 61 5.39 11.72 -4.90
C THR A 61 6.41 10.85 -4.18
N PRO A 62 7.66 11.31 -4.02
CA PRO A 62 8.65 10.61 -3.21
C PRO A 62 8.37 10.79 -1.72
N PHE A 63 8.88 9.87 -0.90
CA PHE A 63 9.00 10.05 0.54
C PHE A 63 10.33 9.48 1.01
N THR A 64 10.85 9.99 2.14
CA THR A 64 12.12 9.53 2.72
C THR A 64 11.88 8.76 4.01
N THR A 65 12.61 7.67 4.22
CA THR A 65 12.63 6.93 5.47
C THR A 65 13.96 7.12 6.18
N ARG A 66 13.93 7.17 7.51
CA ARG A 66 15.12 7.07 8.35
C ARG A 66 15.35 5.61 8.75
N GLY A 67 16.59 5.13 8.69
CA GLY A 67 16.93 3.80 9.15
C GLY A 67 16.71 3.63 10.66
N GLY A 68 16.40 2.42 11.11
CA GLY A 68 16.37 2.06 12.53
C GLY A 68 14.98 1.67 13.03
N ASN A 69 14.39 2.49 13.90
CA ASN A 69 13.13 2.19 14.58
C ASN A 69 11.90 2.53 13.73
N TRP A 70 10.74 2.06 14.18
CA TRP A 70 9.44 2.45 13.62
C TRP A 70 9.31 3.97 13.58
N GLN A 71 8.83 4.49 12.45
CA GLN A 71 8.51 5.90 12.27
C GLN A 71 7.15 6.04 11.60
N GLU A 72 6.45 7.13 11.90
CA GLU A 72 5.27 7.53 11.17
C GLU A 72 5.65 8.57 10.13
N LEU A 73 5.12 8.41 8.92
CA LEU A 73 5.29 9.34 7.82
C LEU A 73 3.93 9.87 7.41
N SER A 74 3.89 11.16 7.12
CA SER A 74 2.76 11.89 6.53
C SER A 74 3.16 12.35 5.14
N VAL A 75 2.43 11.92 4.11
CA VAL A 75 2.74 12.23 2.72
C VAL A 75 1.50 12.84 2.04
N PRO A 76 1.48 14.15 1.79
CA PRO A 76 0.36 14.79 1.11
C PRO A 76 0.34 14.40 -0.38
N LEU A 77 -0.84 14.07 -0.89
CA LEU A 77 -1.10 13.81 -2.30
C LEU A 77 -2.09 14.84 -2.85
N ALA A 78 -1.66 15.60 -3.85
CA ALA A 78 -2.52 16.49 -4.64
C ALA A 78 -3.40 15.67 -5.60
N VAL A 79 -4.29 14.84 -5.05
CA VAL A 79 -5.28 14.07 -5.81
C VAL A 79 -6.34 15.04 -6.32
N GLU A 80 -6.48 15.12 -7.65
CA GLU A 80 -7.59 15.82 -8.29
C GLU A 80 -8.74 14.84 -8.54
N GLY A 81 -9.91 15.11 -7.95
CA GLY A 81 -11.07 14.21 -7.99
C GLY A 81 -10.92 13.03 -7.03
N ARG A 82 -11.43 11.85 -7.41
CA ARG A 82 -11.46 10.67 -6.52
C ARG A 82 -10.27 9.75 -6.73
N LEU A 83 -9.53 9.45 -5.67
CA LEU A 83 -8.47 8.44 -5.65
C LEU A 83 -9.08 7.03 -5.75
N ILE A 84 -8.64 6.25 -6.75
CA ILE A 84 -9.15 4.88 -6.98
C ILE A 84 -8.08 3.79 -6.89
N HIS A 85 -6.81 4.15 -7.03
CA HIS A 85 -5.71 3.17 -6.96
C HIS A 85 -4.45 3.85 -6.42
N LEU A 86 -3.95 3.34 -5.30
CA LEU A 86 -2.68 3.75 -4.70
C LEU A 86 -1.64 2.64 -4.85
N ARG A 87 -0.44 3.02 -5.26
CA ARG A 87 0.76 2.19 -5.32
C ARG A 87 1.83 2.77 -4.40
N LEU A 88 2.36 1.94 -3.52
CA LEU A 88 3.48 2.22 -2.64
C LEU A 88 4.68 1.39 -3.09
N PHE A 89 5.73 2.08 -3.48
CA PHE A 89 7.05 1.51 -3.73
C PHE A 89 7.92 1.82 -2.50
N PRO A 90 8.20 0.83 -1.62
CA PRO A 90 9.07 1.09 -0.49
C PRO A 90 10.53 1.23 -0.96
N PRO A 91 11.41 1.83 -0.15
CA PRO A 91 12.83 1.88 -0.46
C PRO A 91 13.39 0.48 -0.74
N VAL A 92 14.20 0.35 -1.80
CA VAL A 92 14.89 -0.91 -2.10
C VAL A 92 16.07 -1.05 -1.15
N GLN A 93 16.02 -2.06 -0.27
CA GLN A 93 17.06 -2.31 0.73
C GLN A 93 17.43 -3.80 0.80
N LYS A 94 18.63 -4.08 1.33
CA LYS A 94 19.15 -5.45 1.49
C LYS A 94 18.32 -6.27 2.48
N HIS A 95 17.82 -5.62 3.53
CA HIS A 95 16.95 -6.24 4.54
C HIS A 95 15.49 -5.80 4.33
N PRO A 96 14.52 -6.59 4.84
CA PRO A 96 13.11 -6.28 4.66
C PRO A 96 12.72 -4.91 5.22
N VAL A 97 11.80 -4.26 4.51
CA VAL A 97 11.03 -3.11 5.02
C VAL A 97 9.80 -3.65 5.72
N GLU A 98 9.46 -3.10 6.88
CA GLU A 98 8.29 -3.51 7.66
C GLU A 98 7.25 -2.38 7.66
N ILE A 99 5.98 -2.70 7.44
CA ILE A 99 4.86 -1.75 7.46
C ILE A 99 3.82 -2.27 8.44
N ASP A 100 3.43 -1.44 9.41
CA ASP A 100 2.42 -1.76 10.42
C ASP A 100 1.03 -1.42 9.88
N TRP A 101 0.85 -0.20 9.38
CA TRP A 101 -0.41 0.25 8.81
C TRP A 101 -0.20 1.34 7.77
N ILE A 102 -1.20 1.53 6.92
CA ILE A 102 -1.32 2.64 5.97
C ILE A 102 -2.72 3.21 6.09
N GLU A 103 -2.82 4.53 6.11
CA GLU A 103 -4.05 5.30 6.25
C GLU A 103 -4.12 6.36 5.16
N ILE A 104 -5.32 6.59 4.63
CA ILE A 104 -5.64 7.63 3.66
C ILE A 104 -6.76 8.46 4.25
N THR A 105 -6.50 9.75 4.42
CA THR A 105 -7.48 10.70 4.95
C THR A 105 -7.69 11.82 3.94
N PRO A 106 -8.92 11.99 3.42
CA PRO A 106 -9.29 13.19 2.67
C PRO A 106 -9.03 14.47 3.49
N THR A 107 -8.46 15.49 2.86
CA THR A 107 -8.14 16.77 3.53
C THR A 107 -8.92 17.95 2.96
N GLY A 108 -9.78 17.74 1.96
CA GLY A 108 -10.66 18.77 1.41
C GLY A 108 -11.93 18.97 2.23
N ASP A 109 -12.51 20.17 2.16
CA ASP A 109 -13.77 20.49 2.83
C ASP A 109 -14.91 19.60 2.33
N GLY A 110 -15.58 18.89 3.25
CA GLY A 110 -16.65 17.95 2.92
C GLY A 110 -16.20 16.69 2.17
N ALA A 111 -14.89 16.46 2.02
CA ALA A 111 -14.34 15.28 1.35
C ALA A 111 -14.51 14.02 2.21
N THR A 112 -14.81 12.89 1.57
CA THR A 112 -15.13 11.63 2.25
C THR A 112 -14.28 10.46 1.76
N GLY A 113 -14.36 9.33 2.47
CA GLY A 113 -13.71 8.10 2.06
C GLY A 113 -12.36 7.86 2.72
N GLU A 114 -12.25 8.15 4.02
CA GLU A 114 -11.13 7.69 4.85
C GLU A 114 -11.00 6.16 4.78
N GLN A 115 -9.76 5.67 4.65
CA GLN A 115 -9.47 4.25 4.60
C GLN A 115 -8.19 3.93 5.36
N ARG A 116 -8.20 2.82 6.09
CA ARG A 116 -7.05 2.34 6.84
C ARG A 116 -6.85 0.84 6.61
N TRP A 117 -5.60 0.46 6.48
CA TRP A 117 -5.16 -0.93 6.35
C TRP A 117 -4.13 -1.21 7.45
N ASP A 118 -4.54 -1.98 8.45
CA ASP A 118 -3.65 -2.51 9.48
C ASP A 118 -3.16 -3.90 9.07
N PHE A 119 -1.86 -4.15 9.18
CA PHE A 119 -1.22 -5.42 8.82
C PHE A 119 -0.98 -6.35 10.01
N LYS A 120 -1.51 -5.97 11.18
CA LYS A 120 -1.55 -6.83 12.35
C LYS A 120 -2.48 -8.02 12.08
N GLY A 121 -1.94 -9.23 11.92
CA GLY A 121 -2.71 -10.48 11.75
C GLY A 121 -2.79 -11.05 10.32
N ALA A 122 -1.91 -10.67 9.40
CA ALA A 122 -1.92 -11.22 8.03
C ALA A 122 -1.41 -12.69 7.91
N ALA A 123 -1.22 -13.40 9.01
CA ALA A 123 -1.03 -14.86 9.03
C ALA A 123 -2.37 -15.58 8.80
N GLY A 124 -2.97 -15.42 7.61
CA GLY A 124 -4.25 -16.08 7.31
C GLY A 124 -4.88 -15.83 5.93
N ALA A 125 -4.29 -15.00 5.08
CA ALA A 125 -4.88 -14.74 3.76
C ALA A 125 -4.53 -15.86 2.75
N ALA A 126 -5.50 -16.76 2.58
CA ALA A 126 -5.68 -17.73 1.49
C ALA A 126 -4.79 -18.99 1.45
N LYS A 127 -5.21 -20.04 2.18
CA LYS A 127 -5.13 -21.39 1.60
C LYS A 127 -6.18 -21.47 0.48
N PRO A 128 -5.82 -21.84 -0.77
CA PRO A 128 -6.84 -22.11 -1.78
C PRO A 128 -7.76 -23.23 -1.28
N LYS A 129 -9.08 -23.03 -1.36
CA LYS A 129 -10.04 -24.11 -1.17
C LYS A 129 -9.66 -25.26 -2.13
N PRO A 130 -9.48 -26.50 -1.66
CA PRO A 130 -9.34 -27.61 -2.58
C PRO A 130 -10.60 -27.65 -3.45
N LYS A 131 -10.41 -27.63 -4.78
CA LYS A 131 -11.49 -27.88 -5.73
C LYS A 131 -12.02 -29.28 -5.41
N GLY A 132 -13.23 -29.36 -4.90
CA GLY A 132 -13.93 -30.62 -4.73
C GLY A 132 -14.02 -31.31 -6.08
N GLY A 133 -13.23 -32.38 -6.24
CA GLY A 133 -13.36 -33.29 -7.36
C GLY A 133 -14.67 -34.05 -7.17
N ALA A 134 -15.70 -33.64 -7.90
CA ALA A 134 -16.88 -34.46 -8.09
C ALA A 134 -16.47 -35.70 -8.90
N SER A 135 -16.28 -36.84 -8.23
CA SER A 135 -16.32 -38.13 -8.92
C SER A 135 -17.74 -38.36 -9.42
N ARG A 136 -17.92 -38.26 -10.74
CA ARG A 136 -19.11 -38.80 -11.41
C ARG A 136 -19.05 -40.33 -11.32
N PRO A 137 -20.20 -41.00 -11.11
CA PRO A 137 -20.25 -42.45 -11.08
C PRO A 137 -20.10 -42.98 -12.51
N THR A 138 -19.34 -44.06 -12.68
CA THR A 138 -19.42 -44.87 -13.89
C THR A 138 -19.96 -46.24 -13.54
N ARG A 139 -20.95 -46.58 -14.35
CA ARG A 139 -21.79 -47.77 -14.45
C ARG A 139 -21.05 -49.10 -14.47
#